data_AF-A0A0Q9NKS9-F1
#
_entry.id   AF-A0A0Q9NKS9-F1
#
_cell.length_a   1.000
_cell.length_b   1.000
_cell.length_c   1.000
_cell.angle_alpha   90.00
_cell.angle_beta   90.00
_cell.angle_gamma   90.00
#
_symmetry.space_group_name_H-M   'P 1'
#
loop_
_entity.id
_entity.type
_entity.pdbx_description
1 polymer ?
#
loop_
_entity_poly.entity_id
_entity_poly.type
_entity_poly.pdbx_seq_one_letter_code
_entity_poly.pdbx_strand_id
1 'polypeptide(L)'
;MINLQQDDEGFIRMNRHFPAGTPITITFADGSTEQVTGRQLNAAYDAALADYRAQNHLDAKGYSRAPKKRVDPGNKIEFVRVQPGIAGS
;
A
#
# COMPACT_ATOMS: atom_id res chain seq x y z
N MET A 1 1.77 7.13 17.60
CA MET A 1 0.52 6.68 16.95
C MET A 1 0.49 7.30 15.57
N ILE A 2 0.22 6.52 14.53
CA ILE A 2 0.22 6.98 13.13
C ILE A 2 -1.20 6.87 12.60
N ASN A 3 -1.67 7.87 11.88
CA ASN A 3 -2.98 7.84 11.25
C ASN A 3 -2.80 7.90 9.73
N LEU A 4 -3.39 6.93 9.04
CA LEU A 4 -3.40 6.83 7.60
C LEU A 4 -4.82 6.98 7.10
N GLN A 5 -4.98 7.67 5.99
CA GLN A 5 -6.27 7.82 5.33
C GLN A 5 -6.21 7.13 3.97
N GLN A 6 -7.23 6.33 3.71
CA GLN A 6 -7.45 5.69 2.43
C GLN A 6 -8.02 6.73 1.46
N ASP A 7 -7.48 6.73 0.25
CA ASP A 7 -7.99 7.49 -0.88
C ASP A 7 -9.27 6.83 -1.44
N ASP A 8 -10.03 7.54 -2.27
CA ASP A 8 -11.30 7.07 -2.84
C ASP A 8 -11.14 5.77 -3.65
N GLU A 9 -9.96 5.60 -4.27
CA GLU A 9 -9.57 4.40 -5.01
C GLU A 9 -9.26 3.18 -4.11
N GLY A 10 -9.25 3.35 -2.79
CA GLY A 10 -9.00 2.28 -1.84
C GLY A 10 -7.53 2.08 -1.43
N PHE A 11 -6.68 3.07 -1.67
CA PHE A 11 -5.24 3.00 -1.40
C PHE A 11 -4.83 3.94 -0.26
N ILE A 12 -3.89 3.52 0.59
CA ILE A 12 -3.21 4.39 1.54
C ILE A 12 -1.84 4.79 1.00
N ARG A 13 -1.37 6.00 1.34
CA ARG A 13 0.00 6.42 1.06
C ARG A 13 0.96 5.80 2.07
N MET A 14 1.85 4.95 1.59
CA MET A 14 2.89 4.32 2.38
C MET A 14 4.15 4.26 1.54
N ASN A 15 5.17 5.01 1.94
CA ASN A 15 6.44 5.10 1.22
C ASN A 15 7.58 4.30 1.86
N ARG A 16 7.31 3.65 3.00
CA ARG A 16 8.27 2.87 3.78
C ARG A 16 7.57 1.90 4.72
N HIS A 17 8.27 0.86 5.15
CA HIS A 17 7.83 -0.02 6.22
C HIS A 17 7.74 0.71 7.56
N PHE A 18 6.69 0.39 8.32
CA PHE A 18 6.50 0.89 9.67
C PHE A 18 7.09 -0.10 10.70
N PRO A 19 7.47 0.37 11.90
CA PRO A 19 7.92 -0.52 12.96
C PRO A 19 6.80 -1.48 13.36
N ALA A 20 7.10 -2.77 13.51
CA ALA A 20 6.11 -3.83 13.71
C ALA A 20 5.17 -3.58 14.90
N GLY A 21 5.68 -3.04 16.01
CA GLY A 21 4.91 -2.75 17.22
C GLY A 21 4.24 -1.38 17.24
N THR A 22 4.36 -0.57 16.18
CA THR A 22 3.72 0.74 16.14
C THR A 22 2.23 0.58 15.82
N PRO A 23 1.33 1.13 16.67
CA PRO A 23 -0.10 1.17 16.38
C PRO A 23 -0.38 2.23 15.31
N ILE A 24 -1.16 1.82 14.31
CA ILE A 24 -1.52 2.61 13.15
C ILE A 24 -3.04 2.55 13.00
N THR A 25 -3.68 3.70 12.90
CA THR A 25 -5.13 3.79 12.62
C THR A 25 -5.31 4.10 11.14
N ILE A 26 -6.09 3.29 10.45
CA ILE A 26 -6.47 3.50 9.07
C ILE A 26 -7.91 4.00 9.04
N THR A 27 -8.14 5.16 8.42
CA THR A 27 -9.47 5.64 8.06
C THR A 27 -9.76 5.24 6.62
N PHE A 28 -10.75 4.38 6.42
CA PHE A 28 -11.18 3.95 5.10
C PHE A 28 -12.05 5.01 4.42
N ALA A 29 -12.16 4.95 3.09
CA ALA A 29 -12.99 5.87 2.30
C ALA A 29 -14.48 5.76 2.64
N ASP A 30 -14.90 4.59 3.14
CA ASP A 30 -16.26 4.33 3.66
C ASP A 30 -16.57 5.06 4.99
N GLY A 31 -15.57 5.74 5.58
CA GLY A 31 -15.68 6.41 6.88
C GLY A 31 -15.41 5.48 8.08
N SER A 32 -15.32 4.17 7.85
CA SER A 32 -14.88 3.19 8.84
C SER A 32 -13.42 3.43 9.25
N THR A 33 -13.06 3.07 10.49
CA THR A 33 -11.68 3.13 10.97
C THR A 33 -11.25 1.80 11.56
N GLU A 34 -10.01 1.38 11.31
CA GLU A 34 -9.45 0.14 11.88
C GLU A 34 -8.05 0.41 12.42
N GLN A 35 -7.77 -0.16 13.59
CA GLN A 35 -6.45 -0.09 14.19
C GLN A 35 -5.67 -1.35 13.84
N VAL A 36 -4.53 -1.15 13.20
CA VAL A 36 -3.61 -2.19 12.78
C VAL A 36 -2.23 -1.94 13.33
N THR A 37 -1.37 -2.93 13.21
CA THR A 37 0.05 -2.82 13.55
C THR A 37 0.89 -2.56 12.29
N GLY A 38 2.07 -1.97 12.47
CA GLY A 38 3.04 -1.84 11.38
C GLY A 38 3.35 -3.18 10.70
N ARG A 39 3.30 -4.30 11.43
CA ARG A 39 3.50 -5.63 10.86
C ARG A 39 2.46 -5.99 9.80
N GLN A 40 1.18 -5.74 10.08
CA GLN A 40 0.07 -6.03 9.16
C GLN A 40 0.16 -5.16 7.90
N LEU A 41 0.48 -3.88 8.07
CA LEU A 41 0.68 -2.97 6.94
C LEU A 41 1.90 -3.30 6.09
N ASN A 42 3.01 -3.72 6.71
CA ASN A 42 4.18 -4.17 5.97
C ASN A 42 3.88 -5.42 5.14
N ALA A 43 3.14 -6.39 5.70
CA ALA A 43 2.73 -7.56 4.93
C ALA A 43 1.87 -7.19 3.71
N ALA A 44 0.94 -6.24 3.86
CA ALA A 44 0.16 -5.69 2.75
C ALA A 44 1.04 -4.97 1.72
N TYR A 45 2.03 -4.21 2.18
CA TYR A 45 3.01 -3.53 1.33
C TYR A 45 3.84 -4.53 0.52
N ASP A 46 4.41 -5.55 1.17
CA ASP A 46 5.21 -6.58 0.53
C ASP A 46 4.40 -7.36 -0.52
N ALA A 47 3.14 -7.71 -0.21
CA ALA A 47 2.24 -8.36 -1.15
C ALA A 47 1.92 -7.48 -2.38
N ALA A 48 1.58 -6.21 -2.15
CA ALA A 48 1.33 -5.24 -3.23
C ALA A 48 2.59 -4.97 -4.06
N LEU A 49 3.78 -4.95 -3.43
CA LEU A 49 5.05 -4.79 -4.11
C LEU A 49 5.40 -6.02 -4.95
N ALA A 50 5.11 -7.22 -4.47
CA ALA A 50 5.31 -8.46 -5.22
C ALA A 50 4.41 -8.49 -6.46
N ASP A 51 3.14 -8.11 -6.33
CA ASP A 51 2.18 -8.03 -7.44
C ASP A 51 2.59 -6.94 -8.45
N TYR A 52 2.98 -5.75 -7.97
CA TYR A 52 3.53 -4.69 -8.82
C TYR A 52 4.79 -5.15 -9.56
N ARG A 53 5.71 -5.83 -8.89
CA ARG A 53 6.91 -6.38 -9.51
C ARG A 53 6.56 -7.45 -10.54
N ALA A 54 5.61 -8.33 -10.26
CA ALA A 54 5.15 -9.35 -11.21
C ALA A 54 4.55 -8.69 -12.47
N GLN A 55 3.70 -7.68 -12.29
CA GLN A 55 3.14 -6.89 -13.39
C GLN A 55 4.21 -6.11 -14.18
N ASN A 56 5.19 -5.53 -13.49
CA ASN A 56 6.28 -4.77 -14.13
C ASN A 56 7.32 -5.69 -14.80
N HIS A 57 7.57 -6.90 -14.28
CA HIS A 57 8.45 -7.88 -14.92
C HIS A 57 7.87 -8.45 -16.22
N LEU A 58 6.54 -8.42 -16.38
CA LEU A 58 5.89 -8.77 -17.65
C LEU A 58 6.19 -7.75 -18.75
N ASP A 59 6.50 -6.49 -18.40
CA ASP A 59 6.90 -5.43 -19.33
C ASP A 59 8.43 -5.23 -19.32
N ALA A 60 9.18 -6.31 -19.52
CA ALA A 60 10.63 -6.27 -19.78
C ALA A 60 10.98 -5.64 -21.16
N LYS A 61 10.25 -4.58 -21.56
CA LYS A 61 10.61 -3.66 -22.65
C LYS A 61 10.61 -2.18 -22.24
N GLY A 62 10.47 -1.85 -20.96
CA GLY A 62 10.90 -0.56 -20.41
C GLY A 62 10.14 0.67 -20.92
N TYR A 63 8.89 0.51 -21.40
CA TYR A 63 8.05 1.64 -21.78
C TYR A 63 6.62 1.46 -21.29
N SER A 64 6.36 1.87 -20.05
CA SER A 64 5.01 2.00 -19.52
C SER A 64 4.27 3.15 -20.22
N ARG A 65 3.55 2.87 -21.31
CA ARG A 65 2.46 3.72 -21.82
C ARG A 65 1.19 3.46 -21.01
N ALA A 66 1.22 3.74 -19.71
CA ALA A 66 0.03 3.85 -18.88
C ALA A 66 -0.01 5.27 -18.29
N PRO A 67 -1.19 5.91 -18.20
CA PRO A 67 -1.30 7.33 -17.89
C PRO A 67 -0.75 7.60 -16.49
N LYS A 68 0.44 8.20 -16.41
CA LYS A 68 1.04 8.87 -15.23
C LYS A 68 0.55 8.36 -13.86
N LYS A 69 0.53 7.05 -13.62
CA LYS A 69 0.37 6.53 -12.26
C LYS A 69 1.73 6.66 -11.61
N ARG A 70 1.98 7.82 -10.99
CA ARG A 70 2.92 8.06 -9.88
C ARG A 70 3.96 6.94 -9.71
N VAL A 71 4.89 6.84 -10.65
CA VAL A 71 5.96 5.84 -10.63
C VAL A 71 7.26 6.58 -10.41
N ASP A 72 7.78 6.48 -9.20
CA ASP A 72 9.17 6.78 -8.93
C ASP A 72 10.02 5.66 -9.54
N PRO A 73 11.15 5.96 -10.23
CA PRO A 73 12.03 4.95 -10.83
C PRO A 73 12.67 3.99 -9.80
N GLY A 74 12.43 4.20 -8.51
CA GLY A 74 13.02 3.47 -7.41
C GLY A 74 12.27 2.22 -6.96
N ASN A 75 11.72 1.38 -7.84
CA ASN A 75 11.24 0.02 -7.50
C ASN A 75 10.38 -0.11 -6.22
N LYS A 76 9.66 0.97 -5.88
CA LYS A 76 8.90 1.18 -4.65
C LYS A 76 7.48 1.54 -5.04
N ILE A 77 6.53 1.02 -4.29
CA ILE A 77 5.15 1.51 -4.34
C ILE A 77 5.01 2.60 -3.27
N GLU A 78 4.33 3.68 -3.62
CA GLU A 78 3.92 4.73 -2.67
C GLU A 78 2.47 4.53 -2.20
N PHE A 79 1.74 3.62 -2.83
CA PHE A 79 0.33 3.36 -2.62
C PHE A 79 0.13 1.87 -2.32
N VAL A 80 -0.43 1.57 -1.17
CA VAL A 80 -0.79 0.20 -0.78
C VAL A 80 -2.30 0.10 -0.74
N ARG A 81 -2.84 -0.91 -1.42
CA ARG A 81 -4.26 -1.19 -1.33
C ARG A 81 -4.54 -1.82 0.02
N VAL A 82 -5.49 -1.25 0.75
CA VAL A 82 -5.93 -1.78 2.04
C VAL A 82 -7.44 -1.98 2.01
N GLN A 83 -7.92 -2.96 2.75
CA GLN A 83 -9.35 -3.24 2.90
C GLN A 83 -9.64 -3.43 4.40
N PRO A 84 -10.85 -3.07 4.86
CA PRO A 84 -11.27 -3.37 6.22
C PRO A 84 -11.19 -4.88 6.48
N GLY A 85 -10.74 -5.27 7.68
CA GLY A 85 -10.52 -6.67 8.05
C GLY A 85 -9.08 -7.18 7.87
N ILE A 86 -8.13 -6.31 7.48
CA ILE A 86 -6.72 -6.70 7.39
C ILE A 86 -6.12 -7.03 8.77
N ALA A 87 -6.75 -6.53 9.84
CA ALA A 87 -6.38 -6.87 11.20
C ALA A 87 -6.64 -8.34 11.57
N GLY A 88 -7.53 -9.04 10.85
CA GLY A 88 -8.13 -10.31 11.27
C GLY A 88 -7.72 -11.56 10.50
N SER A 89 -6.67 -11.52 9.67
CA SER A 89 -6.16 -12.70 8.93
C SER A 89 -4.95 -13.34 9.59
#